data_AF-A0AA45U7G6-F1
#
_entry.id   AF-A0AA45U7G6-F1
#
_cell.length_a   1.000
_cell.length_b   1.000
_cell.length_c   1.000
_cell.angle_alpha   90.00
_cell.angle_beta   90.00
_cell.angle_gamma   90.00
#
_symmetry.space_group_name_H-M   'P 1'
#
loop_
_entity.id
_entity.type
_entity.pdbx_description
1 polymer ?
#
loop_
_entity_poly.entity_id
_entity_poly.type
_entity_poly.pdbx_seq_one_letter_code
_entity_poly.pdbx_strand_id
1 'polypeptide(L)'
;MQLRKMMVMLAALSSMSLALTACGDDATTVESCTSDTDCSSNFCNTAAGVCMDTCESGSDCADSEKNCAVLAGSSNTQKVCQCQTNQLCNSGDTTDLVCGTVSKRCEEPGSTPEGCTKDADCGAGNTCNTTTGVCSPAATTCTGEGQATCAYGSACFGGTCSAPPAPTCSNLQGKPAASFDPATGTGNIIYSVTKEIFGTACGTDTSAQTVKARVSFYSKNADLPATKEGLNGFFYVRTTGGEQNGVPLSNGYQRSADARSASLSVNLCVDKDLSQTVLGFYFTNGNGFCATLTK
;
A
#
# COMPACT_ATOMS: atom_id res chain seq x y z
N MET A 1 -6.54 -20.83 66.92
CA MET A 1 -7.77 -20.01 67.04
C MET A 1 -8.08 -19.49 65.65
N GLN A 2 -8.81 -20.23 64.81
CA GLN A 2 -10.28 -20.19 64.65
C GLN A 2 -10.90 -18.77 64.72
N LEU A 3 -11.46 -18.33 63.58
CA LEU A 3 -12.72 -17.57 63.37
C LEU A 3 -12.67 -17.02 61.92
N ARG A 4 -13.21 -17.67 60.87
CA ARG A 4 -14.62 -17.82 60.43
C ARG A 4 -15.45 -16.51 60.37
N LYS A 5 -15.78 -16.15 59.12
CA LYS A 5 -17.05 -15.59 58.58
C LYS A 5 -17.48 -14.18 59.00
N MET A 6 -17.77 -13.32 58.01
CA MET A 6 -19.13 -12.84 57.71
C MET A 6 -19.21 -11.99 56.42
N MET A 7 -20.15 -12.38 55.55
CA MET A 7 -20.69 -11.58 54.46
C MET A 7 -21.45 -10.37 55.02
N VAL A 8 -21.39 -9.23 54.33
CA VAL A 8 -22.46 -8.22 54.34
C VAL A 8 -22.67 -7.75 52.91
N MET A 9 -23.83 -8.10 52.35
CA MET A 9 -24.42 -7.47 51.17
C MET A 9 -24.68 -5.99 51.48
N LEU A 10 -24.31 -5.09 50.57
CA LEU A 10 -24.93 -3.77 50.47
C LEU A 10 -25.63 -3.70 49.12
N ALA A 11 -26.93 -3.98 49.14
CA ALA A 11 -27.86 -3.56 48.10
C ALA A 11 -28.18 -2.09 48.35
N ALA A 12 -27.93 -1.24 47.36
CA ALA A 12 -28.52 0.09 47.27
C ALA A 12 -29.19 0.19 45.91
N LEU A 13 -30.48 -0.18 45.89
CA LEU A 13 -31.42 0.26 44.87
C LEU A 13 -31.65 1.78 45.04
N SER A 14 -31.44 2.52 43.96
CA SER A 14 -32.17 3.75 43.67
C SER A 14 -32.52 3.68 42.18
N SER A 15 -33.71 3.16 41.84
CA SER A 15 -34.90 3.95 41.47
C SER A 15 -34.56 5.05 40.46
N MET A 16 -34.51 4.70 39.18
CA MET A 16 -35.58 4.93 38.19
C MET A 16 -35.92 6.42 37.92
N SER A 17 -35.95 6.71 36.61
CA SER A 17 -36.74 7.74 35.95
C SER A 17 -36.06 9.09 35.66
N LEU A 18 -35.17 9.09 34.66
CA LEU A 18 -35.26 10.11 33.61
C LEU A 18 -35.86 9.45 32.38
N ALA A 19 -37.12 9.78 32.13
CA ALA A 19 -37.76 9.53 30.86
C ALA A 19 -37.00 10.33 29.79
N LEU A 20 -36.31 9.63 28.90
CA LEU A 20 -36.20 10.10 27.53
C LEU A 20 -37.17 9.26 26.69
N THR A 21 -38.18 9.97 26.22
CA THR A 21 -39.04 9.63 25.11
C THR A 21 -38.31 8.84 24.04
N ALA A 22 -38.89 7.68 23.71
CA ALA A 22 -38.65 6.96 22.46
C ALA A 22 -38.85 7.91 21.26
N CYS A 23 -37.75 8.21 20.55
CA CYS A 23 -37.70 8.64 19.15
C CYS A 23 -36.23 8.75 18.73
N GLY A 24 -35.84 8.05 17.67
CA GLY A 24 -34.59 8.25 16.96
C GLY A 24 -33.56 7.14 17.19
N ASP A 25 -33.59 6.13 16.33
CA ASP A 25 -32.36 5.47 15.87
C ASP A 25 -31.42 6.57 15.36
N ASP A 26 -30.45 6.97 16.17
CA ASP A 26 -29.36 7.82 15.72
C ASP A 26 -28.10 6.97 15.70
N ALA A 27 -27.88 6.31 14.57
CA ALA A 27 -26.73 5.44 14.27
C ALA A 27 -25.41 6.23 14.12
N THR A 28 -25.19 7.27 14.93
CA THR A 28 -24.10 8.24 14.73
C THR A 28 -23.15 8.37 15.92
N THR A 29 -23.44 7.80 17.08
CA THR A 29 -22.40 7.64 18.12
C THR A 29 -21.57 6.40 17.79
N VAL A 30 -20.47 6.59 17.07
CA VAL A 30 -19.43 5.59 16.90
C VAL A 30 -18.88 5.24 18.29
N GLU A 31 -19.41 4.20 18.94
CA GLU A 31 -18.80 3.64 20.13
C GLU A 31 -17.41 3.11 19.74
N SER A 32 -16.38 3.80 20.19
CA SER A 32 -15.00 3.41 19.95
C SER A 32 -14.64 2.23 20.84
N CYS A 33 -13.98 1.21 20.29
CA CYS A 33 -13.60 0.01 21.04
C CYS A 33 -12.14 -0.38 20.79
N THR A 34 -11.54 -1.04 21.77
CA THR A 34 -10.21 -1.66 21.67
C THR A 34 -10.24 -3.17 21.88
N SER A 35 -11.35 -3.67 22.43
CA SER A 35 -11.61 -5.08 22.69
C SER A 35 -13.10 -5.39 22.61
N ASP A 36 -13.45 -6.65 22.38
CA ASP A 36 -14.83 -7.12 22.28
C ASP A 36 -15.67 -6.74 23.52
N THR A 37 -15.07 -6.73 24.71
CA THR A 37 -15.76 -6.38 25.96
C THR A 37 -16.13 -4.91 26.09
N ASP A 38 -15.59 -4.05 25.23
CA ASP A 38 -15.92 -2.62 25.21
C ASP A 38 -17.27 -2.37 24.53
N CYS A 39 -17.80 -3.37 23.81
CA CYS A 39 -19.01 -3.26 23.02
C CYS A 39 -20.18 -3.99 23.68
N SER A 40 -21.36 -3.37 23.68
CA SER A 40 -22.60 -4.02 24.14
C SER A 40 -22.94 -5.29 23.36
N SER A 41 -22.51 -5.36 22.09
CA SER A 41 -22.63 -6.51 21.20
C SER A 41 -21.60 -7.62 21.45
N ASN A 42 -20.62 -7.40 22.34
CA ASN A 42 -19.42 -8.25 22.53
C ASN A 42 -18.58 -8.46 21.25
N PHE A 43 -18.65 -7.53 20.28
CA PHE A 43 -17.82 -7.59 19.09
C PHE A 43 -17.24 -6.22 18.74
N CYS A 44 -15.91 -6.15 18.75
CA CYS A 44 -15.14 -4.99 18.36
C CYS A 44 -14.40 -5.26 17.05
N ASN A 45 -14.63 -4.41 16.05
CA ASN A 45 -13.73 -4.32 14.91
C ASN A 45 -12.50 -3.52 15.34
N THR A 46 -11.51 -4.21 15.92
CA THR A 46 -10.28 -3.60 16.44
C THR A 46 -9.45 -2.90 15.36
N ALA A 47 -9.62 -3.26 14.08
CA ALA A 47 -8.93 -2.61 12.97
C ALA A 47 -9.49 -1.20 12.67
N ALA A 48 -10.80 -1.00 12.90
CA ALA A 48 -11.46 0.29 12.76
C ALA A 48 -11.74 0.99 14.10
N GLY A 49 -11.54 0.28 15.21
CA GLY A 49 -11.89 0.75 16.55
C GLY A 49 -13.39 0.98 16.74
N VAL A 50 -14.26 0.22 16.09
CA VAL A 50 -15.72 0.41 16.15
C VAL A 50 -16.46 -0.84 16.60
N CYS A 51 -17.47 -0.65 17.44
CA CYS A 51 -18.40 -1.72 17.81
C CYS A 51 -19.29 -2.10 16.62
N MET A 52 -19.50 -3.42 16.45
CA MET A 52 -20.35 -3.97 15.40
C MET A 52 -21.47 -4.80 15.99
N ASP A 53 -22.65 -4.75 15.38
CA ASP A 53 -23.78 -5.57 15.78
C ASP A 53 -23.62 -7.00 15.28
N THR A 54 -23.80 -7.95 16.19
CA THR A 54 -23.76 -9.38 15.87
C THR A 54 -25.09 -9.83 15.29
N CYS A 55 -25.05 -10.76 14.35
CA CYS A 55 -26.23 -11.21 13.63
C CYS A 55 -26.20 -12.73 13.41
N GLU A 56 -27.35 -13.36 13.18
CA GLU A 56 -27.42 -14.76 12.76
C GLU A 56 -27.66 -14.87 11.25
N SER A 57 -28.40 -13.89 10.71
CA SER A 57 -28.84 -13.76 9.34
C SER A 57 -28.98 -12.29 8.90
N GLY A 58 -29.08 -12.03 7.59
CA GLY A 58 -29.18 -10.65 7.07
C GLY A 58 -30.46 -9.90 7.46
N SER A 59 -31.49 -10.60 7.97
CA SER A 59 -32.70 -9.95 8.49
C SER A 59 -32.50 -9.29 9.85
N ASP A 60 -31.46 -9.69 10.58
CA ASP A 60 -31.12 -9.13 11.89
C ASP A 60 -30.38 -7.78 11.76
N CYS A 61 -29.99 -7.43 10.54
CA CYS A 61 -29.28 -6.21 10.21
C CYS A 61 -30.20 -5.13 9.63
N ALA A 62 -29.82 -3.88 9.86
CA ALA A 62 -30.42 -2.73 9.20
C ALA A 62 -30.42 -2.91 7.67
N ASP A 63 -31.36 -2.26 6.97
CA ASP A 63 -31.44 -2.32 5.51
C ASP A 63 -30.15 -1.81 4.83
N SER A 64 -29.44 -0.92 5.52
CA SER A 64 -28.13 -0.41 5.14
C SER A 64 -26.96 -1.40 5.31
N GLU A 65 -27.16 -2.49 6.07
CA GLU A 65 -26.11 -3.44 6.50
C GLU A 65 -26.52 -4.91 6.34
N LYS A 66 -27.36 -5.23 5.35
CA LYS A 66 -27.96 -6.56 5.11
C LYS A 66 -27.00 -7.75 5.00
N ASN A 67 -25.69 -7.52 4.91
CA ASN A 67 -24.73 -8.62 4.87
C ASN A 67 -24.35 -9.05 6.29
N CYS A 68 -24.89 -10.19 6.73
CA CYS A 68 -24.51 -10.83 7.98
C CYS A 68 -23.42 -11.89 7.75
N ALA A 69 -22.17 -11.57 8.05
CA ALA A 69 -21.04 -12.45 7.81
C ALA A 69 -19.93 -12.28 8.85
N VAL A 70 -19.02 -13.26 8.93
CA VAL A 70 -17.80 -13.13 9.74
C VAL A 70 -16.96 -11.99 9.18
N LEU A 71 -16.47 -11.09 10.05
CA LEU A 71 -15.61 -10.00 9.65
C LEU A 71 -14.26 -10.57 9.15
N ALA A 72 -13.90 -10.25 7.91
CA ALA A 72 -12.66 -10.71 7.32
C ALA A 72 -11.45 -10.17 8.11
N GLY A 73 -10.57 -11.09 8.55
CA GLY A 73 -9.37 -10.75 9.33
C GLY A 73 -9.57 -10.66 10.84
N SER A 74 -10.80 -10.84 11.36
CA SER A 74 -11.04 -10.95 12.81
C SER A 74 -10.66 -12.33 13.35
N SER A 75 -10.15 -12.38 14.57
CA SER A 75 -9.97 -13.63 15.33
C SER A 75 -11.28 -14.14 15.95
N ASN A 76 -12.31 -13.27 16.02
CA ASN A 76 -13.64 -13.61 16.48
C ASN A 76 -14.47 -14.10 15.28
N THR A 77 -14.98 -15.33 15.37
CA THR A 77 -15.73 -16.00 14.28
C THR A 77 -17.22 -15.70 14.31
N GLN A 78 -17.68 -14.82 15.19
CA GLN A 78 -19.05 -14.36 15.22
C GLN A 78 -19.38 -13.57 13.95
N LYS A 79 -20.62 -13.71 13.47
CA LYS A 79 -21.09 -12.93 12.33
C LYS A 79 -21.56 -11.58 12.82
N VAL A 80 -21.31 -10.57 11.99
CA VAL A 80 -21.66 -9.18 12.24
C VAL A 80 -22.32 -8.58 11.01
N CYS A 81 -23.14 -7.56 11.24
CA CYS A 81 -23.76 -6.76 10.20
C CYS A 81 -22.71 -5.90 9.50
N GLN A 82 -22.67 -5.99 8.18
CA GLN A 82 -21.70 -5.31 7.35
C GLN A 82 -22.45 -4.61 6.22
N CYS A 83 -22.11 -3.35 5.97
CA CYS A 83 -22.46 -2.72 4.72
C CYS A 83 -21.74 -3.43 3.57
N GLN A 84 -22.40 -3.54 2.41
CA GLN A 84 -21.83 -4.21 1.23
C GLN A 84 -21.55 -3.25 0.09
N THR A 85 -22.37 -2.21 -0.06
CA THR A 85 -22.24 -1.20 -1.10
C THR A 85 -22.64 0.17 -0.55
N ASN A 86 -22.11 1.23 -1.16
CA ASN A 86 -22.56 2.59 -0.85
C ASN A 86 -24.06 2.75 -1.12
N GLN A 87 -24.61 2.04 -2.11
CA GLN A 87 -26.04 2.11 -2.43
C GLN A 87 -26.91 1.61 -1.27
N LEU A 88 -26.46 0.61 -0.51
CA LEU A 88 -27.18 0.14 0.68
C LEU A 88 -27.14 1.20 1.79
N CYS A 89 -26.01 1.87 1.97
CA CYS A 89 -25.88 2.96 2.93
C CYS A 89 -26.72 4.20 2.63
N ASN A 90 -27.24 4.33 1.40
CA ASN A 90 -28.07 5.45 0.97
C ASN A 90 -29.54 5.03 0.76
N SER A 91 -30.01 4.03 1.52
CA SER A 91 -31.41 3.62 1.52
C SER A 91 -32.23 4.53 2.45
N GLY A 92 -32.53 5.76 2.00
CA GLY A 92 -33.29 6.75 2.76
C GLY A 92 -33.16 8.18 2.22
N ASP A 93 -33.35 9.17 3.10
CA ASP A 93 -33.18 10.61 2.79
C ASP A 93 -31.71 11.08 2.80
N THR A 94 -30.77 10.20 3.14
CA THR A 94 -29.33 10.45 3.13
C THR A 94 -28.71 9.89 1.85
N THR A 95 -28.05 10.74 1.06
CA THR A 95 -27.46 10.35 -0.24
C THR A 95 -25.94 10.28 -0.25
N ASP A 96 -25.30 10.60 0.87
CA ASP A 96 -23.88 10.86 0.90
C ASP A 96 -23.09 9.81 1.69
N LEU A 97 -23.73 8.82 2.33
CA LEU A 97 -23.04 7.82 3.13
C LEU A 97 -22.32 6.80 2.26
N VAL A 98 -21.11 6.41 2.68
CA VAL A 98 -20.31 5.37 2.03
C VAL A 98 -20.20 4.15 2.93
N CYS A 99 -20.06 2.99 2.31
CA CYS A 99 -19.74 1.78 3.04
C CYS A 99 -18.24 1.76 3.36
N GLY A 100 -17.90 1.97 4.63
CA GLY A 100 -16.53 2.04 5.10
C GLY A 100 -15.75 0.77 4.79
N THR A 101 -14.55 0.93 4.25
CA THR A 101 -13.79 -0.21 3.72
C THR A 101 -13.19 -1.07 4.83
N VAL A 102 -12.80 -0.44 5.94
CA VAL A 102 -12.23 -1.08 7.14
C VAL A 102 -13.30 -1.27 8.22
N SER A 103 -14.13 -0.26 8.48
CA SER A 103 -15.20 -0.31 9.48
C SER A 103 -16.32 -1.27 9.08
N LYS A 104 -16.55 -1.46 7.77
CA LYS A 104 -17.70 -2.19 7.20
C LYS A 104 -19.04 -1.66 7.69
N ARG A 105 -19.11 -0.37 8.06
CA ARG A 105 -20.34 0.33 8.41
C ARG A 105 -20.62 1.48 7.45
N CYS A 106 -21.86 1.94 7.45
CA CYS A 106 -22.21 3.17 6.75
C CYS A 106 -21.67 4.39 7.50
N GLU A 107 -20.86 5.18 6.81
CA GLU A 107 -20.13 6.30 7.40
C GLU A 107 -20.15 7.51 6.45
N GLU A 108 -20.05 8.72 6.98
CA GLU A 108 -19.91 9.92 6.17
C GLU A 108 -18.58 9.84 5.38
N PRO A 109 -18.51 10.30 4.12
CA PRO A 109 -17.28 10.27 3.36
C PRO A 109 -16.16 10.99 4.11
N GLY A 110 -15.12 10.25 4.52
CA GLY A 110 -14.00 10.79 5.29
C GLY A 110 -14.11 10.68 6.82
N SER A 111 -15.08 9.92 7.36
CA SER A 111 -15.29 9.76 8.81
C SER A 111 -14.65 8.52 9.45
N THR A 112 -13.70 7.85 8.77
CA THR A 112 -12.83 6.88 9.46
C THR A 112 -12.09 7.59 10.61
N PRO A 113 -11.91 6.97 11.80
CA PRO A 113 -11.46 7.67 13.02
C PRO A 113 -10.12 8.41 12.94
N GLU A 114 -9.32 8.20 11.91
CA GLU A 114 -8.38 9.17 11.37
C GLU A 114 -8.30 8.87 9.86
N GLY A 115 -8.60 9.83 8.98
CA GLY A 115 -8.41 9.65 7.54
C GLY A 115 -6.99 9.15 7.25
N CYS A 116 -6.84 8.24 6.30
CA CYS A 116 -5.52 7.69 5.99
C CYS A 116 -4.59 8.80 5.47
N THR A 117 -3.32 8.76 5.87
CA THR A 117 -2.28 9.70 5.39
C THR A 117 -1.25 9.00 4.51
N LYS A 118 -1.24 7.66 4.53
CA LYS A 118 -0.34 6.79 3.77
C LYS A 118 -0.97 5.40 3.63
N ASP A 119 -0.54 4.65 2.62
CA ASP A 119 -1.03 3.29 2.34
C ASP A 119 -0.93 2.34 3.55
N ALA A 120 0.09 2.51 4.40
CA ALA A 120 0.29 1.69 5.59
C ALA A 120 -0.86 1.81 6.61
N ASP A 121 -1.63 2.91 6.57
CA ASP A 121 -2.78 3.13 7.45
C ASP A 121 -4.00 2.27 7.03
N CYS A 122 -4.00 1.74 5.80
CA CYS A 122 -5.15 1.03 5.20
C CYS A 122 -5.10 -0.50 5.33
N GLY A 123 -4.07 -1.04 5.97
CA GLY A 123 -3.82 -2.49 6.01
C GLY A 123 -3.30 -3.06 4.67
N ALA A 124 -2.79 -4.29 4.71
CA ALA A 124 -2.13 -4.91 3.55
C ALA A 124 -3.10 -5.09 2.37
N GLY A 125 -2.69 -4.65 1.18
CA GLY A 125 -3.47 -4.77 -0.06
C GLY A 125 -4.40 -3.60 -0.38
N ASN A 126 -4.40 -2.57 0.47
CA ASN A 126 -5.17 -1.34 0.26
C ASN A 126 -4.24 -0.13 0.06
N THR A 127 -4.73 0.87 -0.65
CA THR A 127 -4.06 2.16 -0.90
C THR A 127 -4.85 3.30 -0.30
N CYS A 128 -4.14 4.30 0.19
CA CYS A 128 -4.70 5.51 0.74
C CYS A 128 -4.80 6.60 -0.34
N ASN A 129 -6.01 7.12 -0.55
CA ASN A 129 -6.16 8.40 -1.23
C ASN A 129 -5.88 9.53 -0.23
N THR A 130 -4.66 10.07 -0.25
CA THR A 130 -4.22 11.13 0.68
C THR A 130 -4.94 12.46 0.50
N THR A 131 -5.66 12.65 -0.61
CA THR A 131 -6.50 13.85 -0.83
C THR A 131 -7.84 13.72 -0.12
N THR A 132 -8.41 12.52 -0.06
CA THR A 132 -9.73 12.28 0.55
C THR A 132 -9.65 11.58 1.91
N GLY A 133 -8.49 11.09 2.31
CA GLY A 133 -8.30 10.29 3.53
C GLY A 133 -8.93 8.89 3.46
N VAL A 134 -9.23 8.38 2.26
CA VAL A 134 -10.01 7.14 2.07
C VAL A 134 -9.11 5.97 1.67
N CYS A 135 -9.24 4.87 2.40
CA CYS A 135 -8.63 3.58 2.05
C CYS A 135 -9.48 2.83 1.02
N SER A 136 -8.85 2.35 -0.05
CA SER A 136 -9.49 1.52 -1.09
C SER A 136 -8.61 0.32 -1.47
N PRO A 137 -9.18 -0.79 -1.96
CA PRO A 137 -8.39 -1.88 -2.51
C PRO A 137 -7.42 -1.38 -3.58
N ALA A 138 -6.18 -1.88 -3.58
CA ALA A 138 -5.24 -1.55 -4.63
C ALA A 138 -5.82 -1.93 -5.99
N ALA A 139 -5.68 -1.05 -6.98
CA ALA A 139 -6.14 -1.36 -8.33
C ALA A 139 -5.43 -2.63 -8.84
N THR A 140 -6.21 -3.57 -9.38
CA THR A 140 -5.67 -4.78 -10.02
C THR A 140 -5.42 -4.57 -11.51
N THR A 141 -6.10 -3.59 -12.10
CA THR A 141 -5.95 -3.18 -13.50
C THR A 141 -5.46 -1.75 -13.58
N CYS A 142 -4.80 -1.43 -14.68
CA CYS A 142 -4.17 -0.15 -14.90
C CYS A 142 -4.12 0.18 -16.40
N THR A 143 -3.94 1.47 -16.70
CA THR A 143 -3.65 1.94 -18.05
C THR A 143 -2.43 2.86 -17.99
N GLY A 144 -1.59 2.82 -19.01
CA GLY A 144 -0.30 3.53 -19.02
C GLY A 144 0.88 2.68 -18.56
N GLU A 145 1.90 3.33 -18.03
CA GLU A 145 3.17 2.72 -17.59
C GLU A 145 3.55 3.17 -16.17
N GLY A 146 4.54 2.49 -15.57
CA GLY A 146 5.04 2.83 -14.24
C GLY A 146 4.03 2.48 -13.15
N GLN A 147 3.93 3.30 -12.09
CA GLN A 147 2.99 3.03 -11.00
C GLN A 147 1.53 3.11 -11.48
N ALA A 148 1.18 4.09 -12.32
CA ALA A 148 -0.20 4.35 -12.73
C ALA A 148 -1.16 4.39 -11.51
N THR A 149 -2.23 3.58 -11.52
CA THR A 149 -3.19 3.41 -10.41
C THR A 149 -2.77 2.31 -9.42
N CYS A 150 -1.62 1.67 -9.62
CA CYS A 150 -1.17 0.54 -8.82
C CYS A 150 -0.62 1.01 -7.46
N ALA A 151 -0.73 0.13 -6.46
CA ALA A 151 -0.10 0.34 -5.16
C ALA A 151 1.42 0.46 -5.29
N TYR A 152 2.03 1.17 -4.33
CA TYR A 152 3.48 1.24 -4.24
C TYR A 152 4.12 -0.16 -4.16
N GLY A 153 5.21 -0.35 -4.89
CA GLY A 153 5.83 -1.66 -5.08
C GLY A 153 5.31 -2.45 -6.27
N SER A 154 4.21 -1.99 -6.90
CA SER A 154 3.68 -2.54 -8.15
C SER A 154 3.85 -1.57 -9.31
N ALA A 155 3.82 -2.07 -10.53
CA ALA A 155 3.76 -1.27 -11.75
C ALA A 155 2.78 -1.87 -12.74
N CYS A 156 2.39 -1.07 -13.73
CA CYS A 156 1.48 -1.49 -14.77
C CYS A 156 2.22 -2.31 -15.83
N PHE A 157 1.91 -3.61 -15.90
CA PHE A 157 2.45 -4.53 -16.89
C PHE A 157 1.30 -5.12 -17.71
N GLY A 158 1.18 -4.71 -18.98
CA GLY A 158 0.17 -5.23 -19.89
C GLY A 158 -1.28 -4.99 -19.44
N GLY A 159 -1.53 -3.90 -18.69
CA GLY A 159 -2.84 -3.54 -18.17
C GLY A 159 -3.17 -4.10 -16.77
N THR A 160 -2.24 -4.83 -16.16
CA THR A 160 -2.39 -5.41 -14.82
C THR A 160 -1.36 -4.83 -13.87
N CYS A 161 -1.78 -4.55 -12.64
CA CYS A 161 -0.87 -4.15 -11.57
C CYS A 161 -0.14 -5.37 -11.03
N SER A 162 1.18 -5.42 -11.18
CA SER A 162 2.00 -6.47 -10.59
C SER A 162 3.35 -5.94 -10.11
N ALA A 163 3.97 -6.63 -9.17
CA ALA A 163 5.30 -6.28 -8.68
C ALA A 163 6.33 -6.40 -9.82
N PRO A 164 7.29 -5.46 -9.94
CA PRO A 164 8.44 -5.65 -10.81
C PRO A 164 9.13 -6.98 -10.52
N PRO A 165 9.72 -7.65 -11.53
CA PRO A 165 10.42 -8.91 -11.33
C PRO A 165 11.49 -8.80 -10.24
N ALA A 166 11.50 -9.76 -9.32
CA ALA A 166 12.54 -9.83 -8.31
C ALA A 166 13.93 -9.95 -8.96
N PRO A 167 14.96 -9.27 -8.43
CA PRO A 167 16.29 -9.29 -9.01
C PRO A 167 16.96 -10.66 -8.82
N THR A 168 17.16 -11.40 -9.91
CA THR A 168 17.79 -12.74 -9.91
C THR A 168 19.27 -12.74 -10.22
N CYS A 169 19.83 -11.60 -10.63
CA CYS A 169 21.23 -11.47 -10.99
C CYS A 169 22.14 -11.55 -9.76
N SER A 170 23.25 -12.29 -9.90
CA SER A 170 24.18 -12.60 -8.80
C SER A 170 24.80 -11.36 -8.16
N ASN A 171 24.98 -10.28 -8.93
CA ASN A 171 25.53 -9.01 -8.48
C ASN A 171 24.64 -8.23 -7.51
N LEU A 172 23.35 -8.51 -7.44
CA LEU A 172 22.47 -7.91 -6.44
C LEU A 172 22.26 -8.80 -5.21
N GLN A 173 22.71 -10.05 -5.24
CA GLN A 173 22.58 -10.97 -4.10
C GLN A 173 23.33 -10.43 -2.87
N GLY A 174 22.66 -10.46 -1.71
CA GLY A 174 23.20 -9.91 -0.46
C GLY A 174 23.07 -8.39 -0.31
N LYS A 175 22.56 -7.67 -1.31
CA LYS A 175 22.17 -6.25 -1.17
C LYS A 175 20.76 -6.16 -0.57
N PRO A 176 20.45 -5.16 0.27
CA PRO A 176 19.08 -4.94 0.77
C PRO A 176 18.03 -4.82 -0.35
N ALA A 177 18.43 -4.29 -1.50
CA ALA A 177 17.59 -4.16 -2.68
C ALA A 177 17.12 -5.50 -3.28
N ALA A 178 17.80 -6.62 -2.99
CA ALA A 178 17.39 -7.94 -3.45
C ALA A 178 16.21 -8.53 -2.68
N SER A 179 15.96 -8.04 -1.47
CA SER A 179 14.86 -8.45 -0.60
C SER A 179 13.96 -7.27 -0.26
N PHE A 180 13.78 -6.34 -1.21
CA PHE A 180 12.96 -5.15 -1.00
C PHE A 180 11.51 -5.54 -0.67
N ASP A 181 10.99 -4.93 0.39
CA ASP A 181 9.60 -5.05 0.82
C ASP A 181 8.90 -3.69 0.65
N PRO A 182 7.83 -3.58 -0.15
CA PRO A 182 7.13 -2.32 -0.35
C PRO A 182 6.38 -1.80 0.89
N ALA A 183 6.07 -2.66 1.86
CA ALA A 183 5.42 -2.24 3.10
C ALA A 183 6.35 -1.35 3.94
N THR A 184 7.63 -1.69 3.99
CA THR A 184 8.65 -1.01 4.81
C THR A 184 9.56 -0.09 4.00
N GLY A 185 9.72 -0.35 2.71
CA GLY A 185 10.58 0.40 1.81
C GLY A 185 10.04 1.78 1.44
N THR A 186 10.95 2.71 1.20
CA THR A 186 10.65 4.13 0.93
C THR A 186 11.37 4.70 -0.30
N GLY A 187 12.26 3.92 -0.92
CA GLY A 187 13.02 4.33 -2.08
C GLY A 187 12.22 4.31 -3.38
N ASN A 188 12.88 4.62 -4.48
CA ASN A 188 12.24 4.57 -5.80
C ASN A 188 12.14 3.13 -6.29
N ILE A 189 11.11 2.88 -7.10
CA ILE A 189 10.85 1.58 -7.72
C ILE A 189 11.26 1.62 -9.18
N ILE A 190 12.24 0.80 -9.54
CA ILE A 190 12.61 0.52 -10.94
C ILE A 190 11.63 -0.52 -11.47
N TYR A 191 10.91 -0.18 -12.54
CA TYR A 191 9.92 -1.08 -13.15
C TYR A 191 10.34 -1.53 -14.56
N SER A 192 11.30 -0.86 -15.19
CA SER A 192 11.77 -1.22 -16.52
C SER A 192 13.23 -0.82 -16.73
N VAL A 193 13.98 -1.71 -17.37
CA VAL A 193 15.32 -1.43 -17.90
C VAL A 193 15.39 -1.98 -19.31
N THR A 194 15.56 -1.09 -20.28
CA THR A 194 15.52 -1.45 -21.71
C THR A 194 16.80 -1.04 -22.43
N LYS A 195 17.15 -1.81 -23.46
CA LYS A 195 18.27 -1.49 -24.35
C LYS A 195 17.91 -0.26 -25.19
N GLU A 196 18.77 0.75 -25.19
CA GLU A 196 18.73 1.82 -26.18
C GLU A 196 19.73 1.57 -27.30
N ILE A 197 21.01 1.33 -26.97
CA ILE A 197 22.09 1.25 -27.96
C ILE A 197 23.14 0.21 -27.53
N PHE A 198 23.69 -0.51 -28.51
CA PHE A 198 25.03 -1.13 -28.45
C PHE A 198 25.94 -0.39 -29.43
N GLY A 199 26.88 0.38 -28.88
CA GLY A 199 27.93 1.05 -29.64
C GLY A 199 29.08 0.11 -29.97
N THR A 200 30.04 0.61 -30.73
CA THR A 200 31.19 -0.19 -31.20
C THR A 200 32.47 0.01 -30.39
N ALA A 201 32.52 1.04 -29.53
CA ALA A 201 33.64 1.33 -28.65
C ALA A 201 33.14 2.00 -27.36
N CYS A 202 33.94 1.98 -26.29
CA CYS A 202 33.69 2.78 -25.09
C CYS A 202 34.81 3.80 -24.85
N GLY A 203 34.58 5.05 -25.27
CA GLY A 203 35.64 6.06 -25.29
C GLY A 203 36.77 5.66 -26.23
N THR A 204 38.01 5.62 -25.73
CA THR A 204 39.19 5.16 -26.47
C THR A 204 39.49 3.68 -26.29
N ASP A 205 38.73 2.97 -25.44
CA ASP A 205 38.93 1.54 -25.20
C ASP A 205 38.29 0.72 -26.32
N THR A 206 39.13 0.08 -27.13
CA THR A 206 38.72 -0.78 -28.24
C THR A 206 38.43 -2.22 -27.81
N SER A 207 38.69 -2.58 -26.55
CA SER A 207 38.31 -3.88 -25.96
C SER A 207 36.91 -3.87 -25.35
N ALA A 208 36.34 -2.69 -25.14
CA ALA A 208 34.99 -2.50 -24.62
C ALA A 208 34.04 -1.93 -25.68
N GLN A 209 32.75 -2.22 -25.52
CA GLN A 209 31.65 -1.61 -26.27
C GLN A 209 30.79 -0.76 -25.34
N THR A 210 30.21 0.32 -25.85
CA THR A 210 29.23 1.11 -25.11
C THR A 210 27.88 0.41 -25.12
N VAL A 211 27.26 0.24 -23.97
CA VAL A 211 25.86 -0.14 -23.84
C VAL A 211 25.11 1.00 -23.20
N LYS A 212 24.04 1.44 -23.86
CA LYS A 212 23.12 2.44 -23.33
C LYS A 212 21.83 1.76 -22.93
N ALA A 213 21.44 1.91 -21.66
CA ALA A 213 20.24 1.31 -21.09
C ALA A 213 19.33 2.40 -20.54
N ARG A 214 18.05 2.39 -20.86
CA ARG A 214 17.04 3.26 -20.25
C ARG A 214 16.49 2.59 -19.00
N VAL A 215 16.67 3.24 -17.86
CA VAL A 215 16.12 2.82 -16.57
C VAL A 215 14.91 3.69 -16.26
N SER A 216 13.73 3.09 -16.12
CA SER A 216 12.50 3.78 -15.77
C SER A 216 12.07 3.42 -14.36
N PHE A 217 11.70 4.45 -13.59
CA PHE A 217 11.38 4.32 -12.18
C PHE A 217 10.32 5.34 -11.73
N TYR A 218 9.73 5.10 -10.56
CA TYR A 218 8.80 6.02 -9.92
C TYR A 218 9.08 6.16 -8.42
N SER A 219 8.55 7.21 -7.81
CA SER A 219 8.72 7.54 -6.39
C SER A 219 7.48 7.19 -5.56
N LYS A 220 7.66 6.75 -4.31
CA LYS A 220 6.55 6.51 -3.37
C LYS A 220 5.79 7.79 -3.00
N ASN A 221 6.51 8.76 -2.43
CA ASN A 221 5.89 9.82 -1.62
C ASN A 221 6.28 11.24 -2.03
N ALA A 222 7.37 11.44 -2.76
CA ALA A 222 7.90 12.77 -3.07
C ALA A 222 8.07 12.96 -4.57
N ASP A 223 7.97 14.21 -5.02
CA ASP A 223 8.31 14.56 -6.39
C ASP A 223 9.77 14.22 -6.67
N LEU A 224 10.00 13.61 -7.83
CA LEU A 224 11.35 13.35 -8.31
C LEU A 224 12.06 14.68 -8.61
N PRO A 225 13.37 14.77 -8.36
CA PRO A 225 14.15 15.98 -8.57
C PRO A 225 14.07 16.46 -10.01
N ALA A 226 14.18 17.78 -10.23
CA ALA A 226 14.11 18.34 -11.59
C ALA A 226 15.29 17.94 -12.48
N THR A 227 16.42 17.58 -11.87
CA THR A 227 17.61 17.12 -12.58
C THR A 227 18.14 15.82 -11.95
N LYS A 228 18.93 15.08 -12.72
CA LYS A 228 19.48 13.79 -12.27
C LYS A 228 20.41 13.92 -11.06
N GLU A 229 21.03 15.08 -10.86
CA GLU A 229 21.94 15.35 -9.74
C GLU A 229 21.24 15.22 -8.38
N GLY A 230 19.90 15.37 -8.34
CA GLY A 230 19.12 15.15 -7.13
C GLY A 230 18.76 13.68 -6.86
N LEU A 231 19.07 12.74 -7.78
CA LEU A 231 18.73 11.31 -7.63
C LEU A 231 19.72 10.60 -6.69
N ASN A 232 19.68 10.99 -5.42
CA ASN A 232 20.51 10.38 -4.39
C ASN A 232 20.18 8.88 -4.24
N GLY A 233 21.22 8.08 -4.03
CA GLY A 233 21.07 6.65 -3.76
C GLY A 233 20.75 5.78 -4.98
N PHE A 234 20.90 6.28 -6.22
CA PHE A 234 20.83 5.45 -7.42
C PHE A 234 22.18 4.77 -7.70
N PHE A 235 22.17 3.44 -7.80
CA PHE A 235 23.38 2.65 -7.98
C PHE A 235 23.27 1.68 -9.17
N TYR A 236 24.42 1.48 -9.80
CA TYR A 236 24.68 0.41 -10.76
C TYR A 236 25.64 -0.60 -10.12
N VAL A 237 25.33 -1.89 -10.22
CA VAL A 237 26.20 -2.96 -9.72
C VAL A 237 26.64 -3.83 -10.88
N ARG A 238 27.95 -3.97 -11.04
CA ARG A 238 28.56 -4.82 -12.06
C ARG A 238 28.45 -6.29 -11.67
N THR A 239 28.42 -7.18 -12.66
CA THR A 239 28.50 -8.64 -12.46
C THR A 239 29.74 -9.08 -11.67
N THR A 240 30.81 -8.29 -11.71
CA THR A 240 32.04 -8.50 -10.93
C THR A 240 31.96 -8.04 -9.46
N GLY A 241 30.79 -7.57 -9.01
CA GLY A 241 30.53 -7.18 -7.62
C GLY A 241 30.83 -5.72 -7.27
N GLY A 242 31.38 -4.94 -8.21
CA GLY A 242 31.64 -3.51 -8.02
C GLY A 242 30.36 -2.68 -8.09
N GLU A 243 30.12 -1.86 -7.06
CA GLU A 243 29.03 -0.88 -7.02
C GLU A 243 29.52 0.51 -7.44
N GLN A 244 28.71 1.21 -8.23
CA GLN A 244 29.00 2.57 -8.70
C GLN A 244 27.76 3.43 -8.54
N ASN A 245 27.97 4.72 -8.25
CA ASN A 245 26.90 5.70 -8.36
C ASN A 245 26.42 5.77 -9.82
N GLY A 246 25.13 5.56 -10.05
CA GLY A 246 24.54 5.54 -11.38
C GLY A 246 24.34 6.93 -11.98
N VAL A 247 24.30 7.99 -11.15
CA VAL A 247 24.03 9.37 -11.60
C VAL A 247 25.13 9.90 -12.54
N PRO A 248 26.44 9.76 -12.23
CA PRO A 248 27.50 10.16 -13.16
C PRO A 248 27.54 9.34 -14.46
N LEU A 249 27.06 8.10 -14.42
CA LEU A 249 27.02 7.20 -15.59
C LEU A 249 25.85 7.51 -16.53
N SER A 250 24.96 8.39 -16.12
CA SER A 250 23.71 8.65 -16.81
C SER A 250 23.69 9.94 -17.61
N ASN A 251 23.05 9.87 -18.78
CA ASN A 251 22.77 10.99 -19.66
C ASN A 251 21.33 10.88 -20.16
N GLY A 252 20.58 11.99 -20.23
CA GLY A 252 19.18 11.97 -20.64
C GLY A 252 18.22 11.54 -19.53
N TYR A 253 18.05 12.43 -18.55
CA TYR A 253 17.02 12.33 -17.53
C TYR A 253 15.73 12.96 -18.04
N GLN A 254 14.62 12.22 -17.98
CA GLN A 254 13.31 12.65 -18.44
C GLN A 254 12.30 12.37 -17.35
N ARG A 255 11.84 13.44 -16.70
CA ARG A 255 10.83 13.39 -15.63
C ARG A 255 9.44 13.53 -16.25
N SER A 256 8.47 12.79 -15.73
CA SER A 256 7.05 12.96 -16.10
C SER A 256 6.52 14.33 -15.69
N ALA A 257 5.42 14.75 -16.29
CA ALA A 257 4.79 16.04 -16.01
C ALA A 257 4.30 16.16 -14.55
N ASP A 258 3.84 15.06 -13.96
CA ASP A 258 3.42 14.95 -12.56
C ASP A 258 4.58 14.79 -11.57
N ALA A 259 5.82 14.74 -12.07
CA ALA A 259 7.04 14.49 -11.30
C ALA A 259 7.09 13.17 -10.51
N ARG A 260 6.17 12.23 -10.72
CA ARG A 260 6.12 10.95 -9.97
C ARG A 260 6.91 9.82 -10.62
N SER A 261 7.21 9.94 -11.91
CA SER A 261 8.02 8.96 -12.64
C SER A 261 9.12 9.64 -13.44
N ALA A 262 10.16 8.88 -13.75
CA ALA A 262 11.21 9.34 -14.63
C ALA A 262 11.88 8.18 -15.35
N SER A 263 12.55 8.51 -16.45
CA SER A 263 13.51 7.63 -17.09
C SER A 263 14.88 8.28 -17.15
N LEU A 264 15.91 7.44 -17.09
CA LEU A 264 17.30 7.85 -17.09
C LEU A 264 18.09 6.90 -17.98
N SER A 265 18.76 7.42 -19.02
CA SER A 265 19.63 6.57 -19.83
C SER A 265 21.03 6.47 -19.23
N VAL A 266 21.48 5.27 -18.91
CA VAL A 266 22.80 4.98 -18.35
C VAL A 266 23.72 4.48 -19.46
N ASN A 267 24.92 5.05 -19.55
CA ASN A 267 25.95 4.64 -20.50
C ASN A 267 27.00 3.81 -19.75
N LEU A 268 27.25 2.59 -20.23
CA LEU A 268 28.12 1.62 -19.59
C LEU A 268 29.14 1.11 -20.59
N CYS A 269 30.37 0.86 -20.11
CA CYS A 269 31.37 0.11 -20.86
C CYS A 269 31.29 -1.36 -20.45
N VAL A 270 31.08 -2.24 -21.42
CA VAL A 270 31.06 -3.69 -21.22
C VAL A 270 32.03 -4.35 -22.20
N ASP A 271 32.45 -5.58 -21.93
CA ASP A 271 33.32 -6.32 -22.84
C ASP A 271 32.66 -6.46 -24.23
N LYS A 272 33.43 -6.16 -25.29
CA LYS A 272 32.93 -6.15 -26.68
C LYS A 272 32.55 -7.55 -27.19
N ASP A 273 33.12 -8.61 -26.61
CA ASP A 273 32.94 -9.98 -27.05
C ASP A 273 31.72 -10.65 -26.39
N LEU A 274 31.07 -9.97 -25.44
CA LEU A 274 29.82 -10.41 -24.84
C LEU A 274 28.63 -10.20 -25.80
N SER A 275 27.90 -11.28 -26.09
CA SER A 275 26.63 -11.24 -26.83
C SER A 275 25.45 -10.83 -25.94
N GLN A 276 25.60 -10.98 -24.62
CA GLN A 276 24.63 -10.56 -23.61
C GLN A 276 25.35 -9.92 -22.43
N THR A 277 24.75 -8.89 -21.83
CA THR A 277 25.26 -8.26 -20.61
C THR A 277 24.16 -8.20 -19.58
N VAL A 278 24.43 -8.74 -18.39
CA VAL A 278 23.55 -8.64 -17.22
C VAL A 278 23.88 -7.35 -16.46
N LEU A 279 22.86 -6.54 -16.22
CA LEU A 279 22.94 -5.28 -15.48
C LEU A 279 22.12 -5.39 -14.21
N GLY A 280 22.64 -4.87 -13.10
CA GLY A 280 21.89 -4.69 -11.85
C GLY A 280 21.82 -3.22 -11.48
N PHE A 281 20.61 -2.73 -11.20
CA PHE A 281 20.38 -1.37 -10.71
C PHE A 281 19.54 -1.41 -9.45
N TYR A 282 19.72 -0.43 -8.57
CA TYR A 282 18.83 -0.26 -7.42
C TYR A 282 18.84 1.17 -6.89
N PHE A 283 17.84 1.49 -6.06
CA PHE A 283 17.83 2.68 -5.21
C PHE A 283 17.97 2.31 -3.74
N THR A 284 18.64 3.14 -2.94
CA THR A 284 18.62 3.00 -1.47
C THR A 284 17.17 2.95 -0.96
N ASN A 285 16.87 1.98 -0.11
CA ASN A 285 15.52 1.69 0.41
C ASN A 285 14.46 1.38 -0.66
N GLY A 286 14.87 1.18 -1.92
CA GLY A 286 14.03 0.81 -3.06
C GLY A 286 14.33 -0.61 -3.54
N ASN A 287 13.70 -1.01 -4.64
CA ASN A 287 13.92 -2.35 -5.21
C ASN A 287 15.23 -2.42 -6.02
N GLY A 288 15.72 -3.64 -6.16
CA GLY A 288 16.70 -4.00 -7.17
C GLY A 288 16.01 -4.47 -8.45
N PHE A 289 16.63 -4.19 -9.60
CA PHE A 289 16.17 -4.66 -10.90
C PHE A 289 17.34 -5.21 -11.70
N CYS A 290 17.14 -6.41 -12.25
CA CYS A 290 18.10 -7.06 -13.12
C CYS A 290 17.60 -7.03 -14.56
N ALA A 291 18.49 -6.71 -15.50
CA ALA A 291 18.17 -6.76 -16.92
C ALA A 291 19.30 -7.42 -17.70
N THR A 292 18.93 -8.35 -18.57
CA THR A 292 19.85 -8.93 -19.54
C THR A 292 19.64 -8.22 -20.86
N LEU A 293 20.63 -7.45 -21.29
CA LEU A 293 20.63 -6.78 -22.58
C LEU A 293 21.37 -7.65 -23.58
N THR A 294 20.71 -7.94 -24.70
CA THR A 294 21.27 -8.70 -25.81
C THR A 294 21.61 -7.77 -26.96
N LYS A 295 22.73 -8.04 -27.64
CA LYS A 295 23.17 -7.27 -28.81
C LYS A 295 22.11 -7.30 -29.91
#